data_AF-A0A250IR61-F1
#
_entry.id   AF-A0A250IR61-F1
#
_cell.length_a   1.000
_cell.length_b   1.000
_cell.length_c   1.000
_cell.angle_alpha   90.00
_cell.angle_beta   90.00
_cell.angle_gamma   90.00
#
_symmetry.space_group_name_H-M   'P 1'
#
loop_
_entity.id
_entity.type
_entity.pdbx_description
1 polymer ?
#
loop_
_entity_poly.entity_id
_entity_poly.type
_entity_poly.pdbx_seq_one_letter_code
_entity_poly.pdbx_strand_id
1 'polypeptide(L)'
;MTFEEAQRVVQAFMNSFKQPSEGLNAQGFGGAVIGDGQLYFEYHGKTQRLETSALIHKFRDAPKPGVLEGFQAEEKAGTPTGGGAVDYEVENKSLFLSRYYEQVPPQEAFQEDMKKLLAASAVWSDEVLDRVATRVFGK
;
A
#
# COMPACT_ATOMS: atom_id res chain seq x y z
N MET A 1 -17.53 -6.31 1.63
CA MET A 1 -18.00 -5.05 1.01
C MET A 1 -18.24 -5.26 -0.47
N THR A 2 -19.14 -4.51 -1.10
CA THR A 2 -19.38 -4.58 -2.55
C THR A 2 -18.40 -3.70 -3.33
N PHE A 3 -18.37 -3.87 -4.65
CA PHE A 3 -17.57 -3.01 -5.54
C PHE A 3 -18.01 -1.54 -5.43
N GLU A 4 -19.31 -1.28 -5.43
CA GLU A 4 -19.86 0.08 -5.33
C GLU A 4 -19.52 0.75 -3.99
N GLU A 5 -19.50 -0.04 -2.91
CA GLU A 5 -19.05 0.42 -1.60
C GLU A 5 -17.56 0.79 -1.62
N ALA A 6 -16.71 -0.09 -2.13
CA ALA A 6 -15.28 0.18 -2.27
C ALA A 6 -15.00 1.41 -3.15
N GLN A 7 -15.70 1.53 -4.29
CA GLN A 7 -15.59 2.65 -5.20
C GLN A 7 -15.96 3.98 -4.50
N ARG A 8 -17.06 4.02 -3.73
CA ARG A 8 -17.46 5.21 -2.98
C ARG A 8 -16.46 5.58 -1.89
N VAL A 9 -15.89 4.61 -1.18
CA VAL A 9 -14.85 4.86 -0.16
C VAL A 9 -13.64 5.54 -0.79
N VAL A 10 -13.11 4.98 -1.88
CA VAL A 10 -11.95 5.53 -2.58
C VAL A 10 -12.29 6.89 -3.19
N GLN A 11 -13.45 7.03 -3.82
CA GLN A 11 -13.90 8.31 -4.38
C GLN A 11 -13.99 9.41 -3.31
N ALA A 12 -14.59 9.12 -2.15
CA ALA A 12 -14.69 10.08 -1.05
C ALA A 12 -13.31 10.48 -0.50
N PHE A 13 -12.37 9.55 -0.43
CA PHE A 13 -10.98 9.84 -0.09
C PHE A 13 -10.33 10.77 -1.11
N MET A 14 -10.40 10.47 -2.41
CA MET A 14 -9.80 11.29 -3.47
C MET A 14 -10.38 12.71 -3.52
N ASN A 15 -11.70 12.84 -3.34
CA ASN A 15 -12.37 14.13 -3.30
C ASN A 15 -11.89 15.01 -2.13
N SER A 16 -11.41 14.42 -1.03
CA SER A 16 -10.84 15.19 0.09
C SER A 16 -9.54 15.92 -0.27
N PHE A 17 -8.84 15.48 -1.33
CA PHE A 17 -7.67 16.16 -1.90
C PHE A 17 -8.02 17.08 -3.07
N LYS A 18 -9.31 17.35 -3.30
CA LYS A 18 -9.80 18.12 -4.45
C LYS A 18 -9.35 17.54 -5.80
N GLN A 19 -9.14 16.22 -5.87
CA GLN A 19 -8.86 15.50 -7.09
C GLN A 19 -10.16 14.81 -7.55
N PRO A 20 -10.81 15.30 -8.62
CA PRO A 20 -11.99 14.64 -9.17
C PRO A 20 -11.61 13.21 -9.59
N SER A 21 -12.30 12.22 -9.05
CA SER A 21 -12.02 10.81 -9.31
C SER A 21 -13.31 9.99 -9.28
N GLU A 22 -13.35 8.96 -10.11
CA GLU A 22 -14.36 7.89 -10.03
C GLU A 22 -14.06 6.92 -8.87
N GLY A 23 -12.94 7.09 -8.17
CA GLY A 23 -12.46 6.20 -7.12
C GLY A 23 -11.77 4.99 -7.73
N LEU A 24 -12.56 3.96 -8.04
CA LEU A 24 -12.14 2.75 -8.75
C LEU A 24 -12.72 2.76 -10.16
N ASN A 25 -11.94 2.32 -11.15
CA ASN A 25 -12.41 2.10 -12.51
C ASN A 25 -13.25 0.82 -12.63
N ALA A 26 -13.79 0.55 -13.82
CA ALA A 26 -14.62 -0.62 -14.10
C ALA A 26 -13.91 -1.97 -13.90
N GLN A 27 -12.58 -1.98 -13.83
CA GLN A 27 -11.78 -3.19 -13.56
C GLN A 27 -11.47 -3.37 -12.07
N GLY A 28 -11.87 -2.45 -11.21
CA GLY A 28 -11.59 -2.56 -9.77
C GLY A 28 -10.38 -1.78 -9.28
N PHE A 29 -9.71 -1.00 -10.13
CA PHE A 29 -8.45 -0.34 -9.81
C PHE A 29 -8.58 1.17 -9.64
N GLY A 30 -7.82 1.73 -8.71
CA GLY A 30 -7.65 3.17 -8.51
C GLY A 30 -6.24 3.48 -8.03
N GLY A 31 -5.87 4.77 -8.05
CA GLY A 31 -4.58 5.20 -7.54
C GLY A 31 -4.52 6.70 -7.27
N ALA A 32 -3.59 7.09 -6.40
CA ALA A 32 -3.36 8.46 -6.00
C ALA A 32 -1.88 8.75 -5.82
N VAL A 33 -1.45 9.93 -6.23
CA VAL A 33 -0.15 10.50 -5.84
C VAL A 33 -0.42 11.61 -4.84
N ILE A 34 0.16 11.48 -3.64
CA ILE A 34 -0.05 12.42 -2.52
C ILE A 34 1.32 12.78 -1.94
N GLY A 35 1.76 14.01 -2.20
CA GLY A 35 3.16 14.38 -1.97
C GLY A 35 4.07 13.51 -2.84
N ASP A 36 5.09 12.91 -2.22
CA ASP A 36 6.01 11.98 -2.88
C ASP A 36 5.55 10.50 -2.80
N GLY A 37 4.44 10.25 -2.11
CA GLY A 37 3.90 8.90 -1.90
C GLY A 37 2.90 8.48 -2.98
N GLN A 38 2.84 7.17 -3.24
CA GLN A 38 1.90 6.57 -4.18
C GLN A 38 1.02 5.55 -3.46
N LEU A 39 -0.30 5.71 -3.61
CA LEU A 39 -1.32 4.77 -3.15
C LEU A 39 -1.98 4.09 -4.35
N TYR A 40 -2.23 2.80 -4.19
CA TYR A 40 -2.99 1.96 -5.10
C TYR A 40 -4.20 1.38 -4.38
N PHE A 41 -5.28 1.22 -5.11
CA PHE A 41 -6.52 0.67 -4.62
C PHE A 41 -6.97 -0.45 -5.55
N GLU A 42 -7.33 -1.60 -4.99
CA GLU A 42 -7.84 -2.73 -5.75
C GLU A 42 -9.04 -3.37 -5.03
N TYR A 43 -10.14 -3.59 -5.76
CA TYR A 43 -11.25 -4.36 -5.26
C TYR A 43 -11.15 -5.83 -5.66
N HIS A 44 -11.04 -6.71 -4.66
CA HIS A 44 -10.97 -8.15 -4.85
C HIS A 44 -12.37 -8.76 -4.83
N GLY A 45 -13.00 -8.90 -6.01
CA GLY A 45 -14.39 -9.36 -6.12
C GLY A 45 -14.67 -10.75 -5.53
N LYS A 46 -13.69 -11.66 -5.53
CA LYS A 46 -13.84 -13.01 -4.97
C LYS A 46 -13.91 -13.02 -3.44
N THR A 47 -13.13 -12.16 -2.80
CA THR A 47 -13.04 -12.05 -1.34
C THR A 47 -13.83 -10.87 -0.78
N GLN A 48 -14.46 -10.08 -1.66
CA GLN A 48 -15.31 -8.93 -1.32
C GLN A 48 -14.63 -7.93 -0.39
N ARG A 49 -13.38 -7.57 -0.72
CA ARG A 49 -12.55 -6.65 0.07
C ARG A 49 -11.89 -5.59 -0.81
N LEU A 50 -11.70 -4.40 -0.24
CA LEU A 50 -10.85 -3.36 -0.79
C LEU A 50 -9.43 -3.55 -0.24
N GLU A 51 -8.47 -3.63 -1.13
CA GLU A 51 -7.05 -3.49 -0.85
C GLU A 51 -6.61 -2.04 -1.04
N THR A 52 -5.76 -1.57 -0.14
CA THR A 52 -5.10 -0.27 -0.20
C THR A 52 -3.61 -0.47 0.01
N SER A 53 -2.79 -0.06 -0.96
CA SER A 53 -1.37 -0.40 -0.99
C SER A 53 -0.53 0.85 -1.18
N ALA A 54 0.39 1.13 -0.26
CA ALA A 54 1.34 2.24 -0.36
C ALA A 54 2.70 1.74 -0.85
N LEU A 55 3.20 2.33 -1.93
CA LEU A 55 4.45 1.89 -2.57
C LEU A 55 5.65 2.12 -1.65
N ILE A 56 6.43 1.06 -1.42
CA ILE A 56 7.76 1.12 -0.82
C ILE A 56 8.80 1.24 -1.94
N HIS A 57 8.83 0.26 -2.85
CA HIS A 57 9.86 0.17 -3.86
C HIS A 57 9.39 -0.60 -5.08
N LYS A 58 9.72 -0.12 -6.27
CA LYS A 58 9.52 -0.83 -7.53
C LYS A 58 10.84 -1.40 -8.01
N PHE A 59 10.95 -2.72 -8.02
CA PHE A 59 12.15 -3.38 -8.50
C PHE A 59 12.20 -3.39 -10.03
N ARG A 60 13.41 -3.21 -10.57
CA ARG A 60 13.66 -3.36 -12.02
C ARG A 60 13.55 -4.83 -12.44
N ASP A 61 14.17 -5.71 -11.66
CA ASP A 61 14.21 -7.16 -11.84
C ASP A 61 13.64 -7.85 -10.59
N ALA A 62 13.51 -9.18 -10.63
CA ALA A 62 13.12 -9.90 -9.42
C ALA A 62 14.05 -9.52 -8.24
N PRO A 63 13.50 -9.29 -7.03
CA PRO A 63 14.31 -9.05 -5.85
C PRO A 63 15.35 -10.15 -5.68
N LYS A 64 16.56 -9.78 -5.29
CA LYS A 64 17.61 -10.76 -4.98
C LYS A 64 17.18 -11.62 -3.77
N PRO A 65 17.67 -12.87 -3.65
CA PRO A 65 17.37 -13.71 -2.49
C PRO A 65 17.71 -12.99 -1.18
N GLY A 66 16.83 -13.07 -0.18
CA GLY A 66 17.00 -12.44 1.13
C GLY A 66 16.43 -11.02 1.24
N VAL A 67 16.12 -10.34 0.13
CA VAL A 67 15.56 -8.98 0.16
C VAL A 67 14.15 -8.98 0.76
N LEU A 68 13.25 -9.82 0.24
CA LEU A 68 11.87 -9.88 0.72
C LEU A 68 11.81 -10.37 2.17
N GLU A 69 12.59 -11.38 2.50
CA GLU A 69 12.73 -11.90 3.86
C GLU A 69 13.29 -10.82 4.81
N GLY A 70 14.16 -9.93 4.31
CA GLY A 70 14.65 -8.79 5.06
C GLY A 70 13.53 -7.81 5.45
N PHE A 71 12.66 -7.45 4.50
CA PHE A 71 11.51 -6.58 4.80
C PHE A 71 10.50 -7.25 5.74
N GLN A 72 10.20 -8.54 5.52
CA GLN A 72 9.33 -9.32 6.41
C GLN A 72 9.91 -9.44 7.83
N ALA A 73 11.24 -9.53 7.96
CA ALA A 73 11.89 -9.55 9.27
C ALA A 73 11.76 -8.21 10.00
N GLU A 74 11.83 -7.08 9.29
CA GLU A 74 11.61 -5.74 9.88
C GLU A 74 10.16 -5.58 10.35
N GLU A 75 9.18 -6.06 9.56
CA GLU A 75 7.77 -6.09 9.98
C GLU A 75 7.59 -6.92 11.25
N LYS A 76 8.14 -8.14 11.27
CA LYS A 76 8.07 -9.05 12.42
C LYS A 76 8.79 -8.49 13.66
N ALA A 77 9.82 -7.67 13.46
CA ALA A 77 10.53 -6.98 14.54
C ALA A 77 9.76 -5.78 15.11
N GLY A 78 8.62 -5.41 14.51
CA GLY A 78 7.74 -4.35 14.99
C GLY A 78 8.04 -2.98 14.40
N THR A 79 8.76 -2.90 13.28
CA THR A 79 8.89 -1.64 12.54
C THR A 79 7.49 -1.15 12.15
N PRO A 80 7.11 0.10 12.48
CA PRO A 80 5.76 0.59 12.20
C PRO A 80 5.39 0.52 10.72
N THR A 81 4.26 -0.13 10.41
CA THR A 81 3.76 -0.33 9.04
C THR A 81 2.59 0.59 8.67
N GLY A 82 2.23 1.53 9.54
CA GLY A 82 1.05 2.38 9.33
C GLY A 82 -0.28 1.60 9.33
N GLY A 83 -0.28 0.38 9.87
CA GLY A 83 -1.43 -0.53 9.86
C GLY A 83 -1.54 -1.42 8.61
N GLY A 84 -0.56 -1.34 7.70
CA GLY A 84 -0.42 -2.30 6.59
C GLY A 84 0.45 -3.51 6.96
N ALA A 85 0.64 -4.37 5.98
CA ALA A 85 1.57 -5.49 6.02
C ALA A 85 2.50 -5.46 4.80
N VAL A 86 3.69 -6.04 4.91
CA VAL A 86 4.63 -6.12 3.78
C VAL A 86 4.06 -7.04 2.71
N ASP A 87 3.88 -6.50 1.51
CA ASP A 87 3.33 -7.24 0.37
C ASP A 87 4.18 -7.04 -0.88
N TYR A 88 4.46 -8.13 -1.59
CA TYR A 88 5.22 -8.10 -2.83
C TYR A 88 4.39 -8.68 -3.97
N GLU A 89 4.06 -7.81 -4.92
CA GLU A 89 3.32 -8.19 -6.12
C GLU A 89 4.28 -8.58 -7.23
N VAL A 90 4.28 -9.86 -7.59
CA VAL A 90 5.17 -10.43 -8.61
C VAL A 90 4.89 -9.83 -9.99
N GLU A 91 3.64 -9.54 -10.31
CA GLU A 91 3.21 -9.11 -11.65
C GLU A 91 3.79 -7.74 -12.03
N ASN A 92 3.83 -6.80 -11.08
CA ASN A 92 4.35 -5.45 -11.29
C ASN A 92 5.71 -5.21 -10.63
N LYS A 93 6.27 -6.22 -9.96
CA LYS A 93 7.55 -6.20 -9.23
C LYS A 93 7.63 -5.08 -8.19
N SER A 94 6.54 -4.83 -7.49
CA SER A 94 6.46 -3.74 -6.51
C SER A 94 6.27 -4.28 -5.11
N LEU A 95 6.93 -3.62 -4.16
CA LEU A 95 6.82 -3.85 -2.74
C LEU A 95 5.94 -2.76 -2.14
N PHE A 96 4.99 -3.16 -1.31
CA PHE A 96 3.99 -2.31 -0.71
C PHE A 96 3.91 -2.52 0.81
N LEU A 97 3.31 -1.53 1.47
CA LEU A 97 2.53 -1.76 2.68
C LEU A 97 1.06 -1.84 2.27
N SER A 98 0.47 -3.03 2.38
CA SER A 98 -0.91 -3.30 1.98
C SER A 98 -1.83 -3.47 3.17
N ARG A 99 -3.06 -2.96 3.07
CA ARG A 99 -4.12 -3.13 4.07
C ARG A 99 -5.42 -3.51 3.38
N TYR A 100 -6.22 -4.34 4.04
CA TYR A 100 -7.50 -4.83 3.53
C TYR A 100 -8.67 -4.34 4.37
N TYR A 101 -9.78 -4.05 3.69
CA TYR A 101 -11.05 -3.69 4.29
C TYR A 101 -12.14 -4.63 3.77
N GLU A 102 -12.76 -5.39 4.67
CA GLU A 102 -13.89 -6.27 4.36
C GLU A 102 -15.25 -5.57 4.57
N GLN A 103 -15.24 -4.48 5.34
CA GLN A 103 -16.40 -3.65 5.65
C GLN A 103 -16.09 -2.18 5.35
N VAL A 104 -17.12 -1.38 5.06
CA VAL A 104 -16.97 0.05 4.79
C VAL A 104 -16.43 0.74 6.05
N PRO A 105 -15.20 1.28 6.04
CA PRO A 105 -14.67 2.03 7.17
C PRO A 105 -15.36 3.40 7.29
N PRO A 106 -15.46 3.98 8.50
CA PRO A 106 -15.80 5.39 8.64
C PRO A 106 -14.82 6.26 7.84
N GLN A 107 -15.33 7.29 7.16
CA GLN A 107 -14.53 8.11 6.24
C GLN A 107 -13.30 8.74 6.91
N GLU A 108 -13.45 9.28 8.12
CA GLU A 108 -12.35 9.87 8.89
C GLU A 108 -11.28 8.83 9.24
N ALA A 109 -11.69 7.63 9.66
CA ALA A 109 -10.79 6.54 9.98
C ALA A 109 -10.00 6.11 8.73
N PHE A 110 -10.67 5.97 7.58
CA PHE A 110 -9.99 5.64 6.32
C PHE A 110 -8.96 6.71 5.92
N GLN A 111 -9.29 7.99 6.07
CA GLN A 111 -8.35 9.08 5.79
C GLN A 111 -7.13 9.05 6.72
N GLU A 112 -7.33 8.81 8.01
CA GLU A 112 -6.22 8.64 8.95
C GLU A 112 -5.36 7.42 8.61
N ASP A 113 -6.00 6.31 8.26
CA ASP A 113 -5.33 5.08 7.89
C ASP A 113 -4.44 5.28 6.66
N MET A 114 -4.94 5.97 5.63
CA MET A 114 -4.15 6.27 4.43
C MET A 114 -2.97 7.22 4.71
N LYS A 115 -3.14 8.19 5.62
CA LYS A 115 -2.04 9.06 6.06
C LYS A 115 -0.96 8.26 6.81
N LYS A 116 -1.35 7.38 7.72
CA LYS A 116 -0.42 6.51 8.48
C LYS A 116 0.30 5.55 7.54
N LEU A 117 -0.42 4.96 6.58
CA LEU A 117 0.13 4.04 5.59
C LEU A 117 1.16 4.72 4.69
N LEU A 118 0.86 5.92 4.17
CA LEU A 118 1.79 6.72 3.37
C LEU A 118 3.02 7.17 4.17
N ALA A 119 2.83 7.63 5.41
CA ALA A 119 3.95 8.04 6.25
C ALA A 119 4.88 6.86 6.55
N ALA A 120 4.32 5.68 6.81
CA ALA A 120 5.09 4.47 6.98
C ALA A 120 5.80 4.08 5.68
N SER A 121 5.13 4.09 4.52
CA SER A 121 5.75 3.69 3.26
C SER A 121 6.96 4.55 2.90
N ALA A 122 6.93 5.85 3.24
CA ALA A 122 8.08 6.74 3.08
C ALA A 122 9.29 6.28 3.91
N VAL A 123 9.10 6.00 5.21
CA VAL A 123 10.17 5.46 6.08
C VAL A 123 10.67 4.11 5.56
N TRP A 124 9.77 3.28 5.05
CA TRP A 124 10.13 1.97 4.51
C TRP A 124 10.91 2.08 3.19
N SER A 125 10.58 3.06 2.36
CA SER A 125 11.23 3.30 1.06
C SER A 125 12.65 3.84 1.19
N ASP A 126 12.99 4.41 2.35
CA ASP A 126 14.28 5.02 2.65
C ASP A 126 15.04 4.19 3.69
N GLU A 127 14.72 4.37 4.97
CA GLU A 127 15.49 3.80 6.07
C GLU A 127 15.44 2.26 6.13
N VAL A 128 14.25 1.66 5.95
CA VAL A 128 14.13 0.19 6.01
C VAL A 128 14.80 -0.44 4.80
N LEU A 129 14.63 0.16 3.63
CA LEU A 129 15.27 -0.28 2.40
C LEU A 129 16.79 -0.26 2.53
N ASP A 130 17.38 0.80 3.10
CA ASP A 130 18.81 0.89 3.35
C ASP A 130 19.30 -0.18 4.35
N ARG A 131 18.56 -0.41 5.45
CA ARG A 131 18.89 -1.46 6.42
C ARG A 131 18.85 -2.86 5.80
N VAL A 132 17.82 -3.15 5.01
CA VAL A 132 17.68 -4.44 4.32
C VAL A 132 18.79 -4.60 3.28
N ALA A 133 19.05 -3.57 2.46
CA ALA A 133 20.12 -3.59 1.48
C ALA A 133 21.49 -3.82 2.14
N THR A 134 21.78 -3.14 3.25
CA THR A 134 23.01 -3.32 4.04
C THR A 134 23.11 -4.74 4.60
N ARG A 135 22.03 -5.32 5.12
CA ARG A 135 22.02 -6.69 5.65
C ARG A 135 22.22 -7.76 4.58
N VAL A 136 21.64 -7.56 3.39
CA VAL A 136 21.61 -8.57 2.31
C VAL A 136 22.83 -8.46 1.39
N PHE A 137 23.29 -7.23 1.11
CA PHE A 137 24.37 -6.96 0.17
C PHE A 137 25.65 -6.46 0.82
N GLY A 138 25.61 -6.12 2.11
CA GLY A 138 26.79 -5.76 2.88
C GLY A 138 27.83 -6.87 2.81
N LYS A 139 28.96 -6.52 2.19
CA LYS A 139 30.22 -7.26 2.36
C LYS A 139 30.77 -7.02 3.76
#